data_AF-A0A0D7Q5R7-F1
#
_entry.id   AF-A0A0D7Q5R7-F1
#
_cell.length_a   1.000
_cell.length_b   1.000
_cell.length_c   1.000
_cell.angle_alpha   90.00
_cell.angle_beta   90.00
_cell.angle_gamma   90.00
#
_symmetry.space_group_name_H-M   'P 1'
#
loop_
_entity.id
_entity.type
_entity.pdbx_description
1 polymer ?
#
loop_
_entity_poly.entity_id
_entity_poly.type
_entity_poly.pdbx_seq_one_letter_code
_entity_poly.pdbx_strand_id
1 'polypeptide(L)' 'MPDLTLWNTLTRREQRILVKLFGGGSTRGNSPAEMANLMQLGLVGEDGLTGAGLKVFIAAFKAQREARRIDLVA' A
#
# COMPACT_ATOMS: atom_id res chain seq x y z
N MET A 1 -8.82 12.16 -3.04
CA MET A 1 -7.54 11.57 -3.49
C MET A 1 -7.83 10.16 -3.97
N PRO A 2 -7.84 9.90 -5.29
CA PRO A 2 -8.19 8.59 -5.84
C PRO A 2 -7.29 7.47 -5.29
N ASP A 3 -6.01 7.75 -5.06
CA ASP A 3 -5.04 6.83 -4.48
C ASP A 3 -5.40 6.40 -3.03
N LEU A 4 -5.92 7.33 -2.22
CA LEU A 4 -6.35 7.03 -0.85
C LEU A 4 -7.64 6.22 -0.84
N THR A 5 -8.56 6.51 -1.77
CA THR A 5 -9.77 5.69 -1.95
C THR A 5 -9.39 4.26 -2.32
N LEU A 6 -8.44 4.08 -3.24
CA LEU A 6 -7.93 2.76 -3.61
C LEU A 6 -7.27 2.06 -2.42
N TRP A 7 -6.42 2.74 -1.63
CA TRP A 7 -5.86 2.18 -0.40
C TRP A 7 -6.93 1.65 0.57
N ASN A 8 -8.02 2.39 0.74
CA ASN A 8 -9.12 2.02 1.63
C ASN A 8 -9.92 0.80 1.15
N THR A 9 -9.87 0.49 -0.15
CA THR A 9 -10.48 -0.74 -0.70
C THR A 9 -9.60 -1.98 -0.54
N LEU A 10 -8.30 -1.81 -0.25
CA LEU A 10 -7.39 -2.94 -0.01
C LEU A 10 -7.66 -3.57 1.36
N THR A 11 -7.53 -4.90 1.41
CA THR A 11 -7.52 -5.65 2.66
C THR A 11 -6.29 -5.30 3.51
N ARG A 12 -6.35 -5.62 4.81
CA ARG A 12 -5.21 -5.41 5.72
C ARG A 12 -3.96 -6.18 5.30
N ARG A 13 -4.11 -7.36 4.70
CA ARG A 13 -2.98 -8.14 4.17
C ARG A 13 -2.33 -7.43 2.99
N GLU A 14 -3.13 -6.97 2.04
CA GLU A 14 -2.64 -6.23 0.87
C GLU A 14 -1.95 -4.92 1.26
N GLN A 15 -2.54 -4.16 2.18
CA GLN A 15 -1.92 -2.97 2.77
C GLN A 15 -0.55 -3.29 3.38
N ARG A 16 -0.46 -4.40 4.13
CA ARG A 16 0.80 -4.86 4.75
C ARG A 16 1.85 -5.26 3.71
N ILE A 17 1.45 -5.86 2.60
CA ILE A 17 2.34 -6.19 1.48
C ILE A 17 2.92 -4.91 0.88
N LEU A 18 2.09 -3.90 0.60
CA LEU A 18 2.58 -2.62 0.06
C LEU A 18 3.56 -1.93 1.03
N VAL A 19 3.26 -1.92 2.33
CA VAL A 19 4.16 -1.40 3.37
C VAL A 19 5.49 -2.17 3.38
N LYS A 20 5.45 -3.50 3.31
CA LYS A 20 6.64 -4.36 3.29
C LYS A 20 7.52 -4.07 2.07
N LEU A 21 6.92 -3.96 0.89
CA LEU A 21 7.65 -3.71 -0.36
C LEU A 21 8.22 -2.28 -0.41
N PHE A 22 7.51 -1.29 0.14
CA PHE A 22 8.04 0.07 0.29
C PHE A 22 9.32 0.09 1.15
N GLY A 23 9.36 -0.70 2.23
CA GLY A 23 10.52 -0.84 3.10
C GLY A 23 11.69 -1.66 2.53
N GLY A 24 11.68 -2.00 1.24
CA GLY A 24 12.70 -2.84 0.61
C GLY A 24 12.55 -4.34 0.88
N GLY A 25 11.44 -4.76 1.46
CA GLY A 25 11.12 -6.18 1.63
C GLY A 25 10.74 -6.84 0.30
N SER A 26 10.68 -8.17 0.29
CA SER A 26 10.31 -8.95 -0.89
C SER A 26 8.89 -9.53 -0.81
N THR A 27 8.36 -9.92 -1.96
CA THR A 27 7.12 -10.74 -2.07
C THR A 27 7.36 -12.20 -1.69
N ARG A 28 8.60 -12.61 -1.39
CA ARG A 28 8.96 -13.99 -1.05
C ARG A 28 8.16 -14.44 0.18
N GLY A 29 7.41 -15.53 0.03
CA GLY A 29 6.56 -16.10 1.08
C GLY A 29 5.11 -15.60 1.08
N ASN A 30 4.74 -14.65 0.23
CA ASN A 30 3.32 -14.32 -0.01
C ASN A 30 2.74 -15.35 -0.97
N SER A 31 1.49 -15.77 -0.74
CA SER A 31 0.81 -16.65 -1.69
C SER A 31 0.45 -15.91 -2.98
N PRO A 32 0.38 -16.58 -4.14
CA PRO A 32 -0.09 -15.98 -5.38
C PRO A 32 -1.47 -15.34 -5.24
N ALA A 33 -2.35 -15.93 -4.42
CA ALA A 33 -3.69 -15.40 -4.14
C ALA A 33 -3.65 -14.04 -3.42
N GLU A 34 -2.70 -13.84 -2.51
CA GLU A 34 -2.52 -12.57 -1.79
C GLU A 34 -1.93 -11.46 -2.67
N MET A 35 -1.26 -11.84 -3.76
CA MET A 35 -0.66 -10.91 -4.72
C MET A 35 -1.58 -10.63 -5.91
N ALA A 36 -2.54 -11.50 -6.20
CA ALA A 36 -3.35 -11.48 -7.43
C ALA A 36 -4.06 -10.14 -7.64
N ASN A 37 -4.79 -9.66 -6.64
CA ASN A 37 -5.52 -8.39 -6.74
C ASN A 37 -4.55 -7.19 -6.80
N LEU A 38 -3.45 -7.22 -6.05
CA LEU A 38 -2.41 -6.17 -6.12
C LEU A 38 -1.75 -6.09 -7.51
N MET A 39 -1.54 -7.23 -8.16
CA MET A 39 -1.03 -7.32 -9.53
C MET A 39 -2.06 -6.86 -10.56
N GLN A 40 -3.33 -7.27 -10.40
CA GLN A 40 -4.44 -6.85 -11.26
C GLN A 40 -4.66 -5.33 -11.21
N LEU A 41 -4.52 -4.73 -10.02
CA LEU A 41 -4.60 -3.28 -9.82
C LEU A 41 -3.31 -2.55 -10.26
N GLY A 42 -2.29 -3.27 -10.72
CA GLY A 42 -1.01 -2.70 -11.16
C GLY A 42 -0.17 -2.09 -10.04
N LEU A 43 -0.45 -2.42 -8.78
CA LEU A 43 0.25 -1.90 -7.59
C LEU A 43 1.55 -2.66 -7.31
N VAL A 44 1.62 -3.92 -7.72
CA VAL A 44 2.81 -4.77 -7.63
C VAL A 44 3.05 -5.45 -8.97
N GLY A 45 4.30 -5.43 -9.44
CA GLY A 45 4.77 -6.16 -10.61
C GLY A 45 5.71 -7.30 -10.22
N GLU A 46 6.35 -7.91 -11.22
CA GLU A 46 7.31 -9.00 -11.02
C GLU A 46 8.49 -8.58 -10.13
N ASP A 47 8.98 -7.34 -10.30
CA ASP A 47 10.11 -6.79 -9.54
C ASP A 47 9.70 -6.13 -8.21
N GLY A 48 8.43 -6.20 -7.83
CA GLY A 48 7.92 -5.60 -6.59
C GLY A 48 7.06 -4.36 -6.79
N LEU A 49 7.18 -3.39 -5.88
CA LEU A 49 6.27 -2.23 -5.82
C LEU A 49 6.38 -1.38 -7.09
N THR A 50 5.25 -1.15 -7.78
CA THR A 50 5.24 -0.28 -8.96
C THR A 50 5.16 1.20 -8.58
N GLY A 51 5.31 2.09 -9.56
CA GLY A 51 5.06 3.52 -9.35
C GLY A 51 3.62 3.83 -8.92
N ALA A 52 2.63 3.05 -9.37
CA ALA A 52 1.24 3.18 -8.93
C ALA A 52 1.08 2.72 -7.47
N GLY A 53 1.67 1.58 -7.11
CA GLY A 53 1.71 1.10 -5.72
C GLY A 53 2.35 2.10 -4.77
N LEU A 54 3.45 2.74 -5.20
CA LEU A 54 4.12 3.78 -4.43
C LEU A 54 3.22 5.01 -4.20
N LYS A 55 2.48 5.48 -5.21
CA LYS A 55 1.54 6.60 -5.06
C LYS A 55 0.43 6.29 -4.06
N VAL A 56 -0.15 5.09 -4.15
CA VAL A 56 -1.16 4.59 -3.21
C VAL A 56 -0.62 4.54 -1.78
N PHE A 57 0.58 4.00 -1.58
CA PHE A 57 1.24 3.98 -0.27
C PHE A 57 1.50 5.39 0.27
N ILE A 58 2.04 6.30 -0.55
CA ILE A 58 2.33 7.69 -0.14
C ILE A 58 1.04 8.42 0.27
N ALA A 59 -0.06 8.24 -0.48
CA ALA A 59 -1.35 8.83 -0.15
C ALA A 59 -1.85 8.37 1.22
N ALA A 60 -1.77 7.05 1.49
CA ALA A 60 -2.10 6.47 2.79
C ALA A 60 -1.22 7.01 3.93
N PHE A 61 0.10 7.07 3.70
CA PHE A 61 1.06 7.58 4.68
C PHE A 61 0.79 9.05 5.03
N LYS A 62 0.52 9.89 4.03
CA LYS A 62 0.15 11.31 4.24
C LYS A 62 -1.12 11.45 5.06
N ALA A 63 -2.15 10.66 4.76
CA ALA A 63 -3.40 10.67 5.50
C ALA A 63 -3.20 10.24 6.97
N GLN A 64 -2.41 9.19 7.21
CA GLN A 64 -2.09 8.75 8.57
C GLN A 64 -1.27 9.80 9.34
N ARG A 65 -0.30 10.44 8.69
CA ARG A 65 0.48 11.52 9.30
C ARG A 65 -0.41 12.70 9.70
N GLU A 66 -1.35 13.07 8.83
CA GLU A 66 -2.27 14.17 9.11
C GLU A 66 -3.21 13.85 10.28
N ALA A 67 -3.80 12.66 10.29
CA ALA A 67 -4.64 12.20 11.40
C ALA A 67 -3.87 12.25 12.74
N ARG A 68 -2.63 11.73 12.75
CA ARG A 68 -1.77 11.78 13.95
C ARG A 68 -1.40 13.21 14.37
N ARG A 69 -1.26 14.14 13.43
CA ARG A 69 -0.99 15.55 13.73
C ARG A 69 -2.19 16.20 14.41
N ILE A 70 -3.40 15.92 13.93
CA ILE A 70 -4.64 16.42 14.53
C ILE A 70 -4.77 15.89 15.97
N ASP A 71 -4.55 14.59 16.18
CA ASP A 71 -4.62 13.97 17.51
C ASP A 71 -3.61 14.55 18.52
N LEU A 72 -2.47 15.09 18.06
CA LEU A 72 -1.45 15.70 18.92
C LEU A 72 -1.74 17.17 19.26
N VAL A 73 -2.67 17.81 18.55
CA VAL A 73 -3.03 19.24 18.71
C VAL A 73 -4.40 19.39 19.40
N ALA A 74 -5.22 18.33 19.39
CA ALA A 74 -6.49 18.23 20.11
C ALA A 74 -6.29 17.91 21.60
#